data_AF-A0A6L8PAW4-F1
#
_entry.id   AF-A0A6L8PAW4-F1
#
_cell.length_a   1.000
_cell.length_b   1.000
_cell.length_c   1.000
_cell.angle_alpha   90.00
_cell.angle_beta   90.00
_cell.angle_gamma   90.00
#
_symmetry.space_group_name_H-M   'P 1'
#
loop_
_entity.id
_entity.type
_entity.pdbx_description
1 polymer ?
#
loop_
_entity_poly.entity_id
_entity_poly.type
_entity_poly.pdbx_seq_one_letter_code
_entity_poly.pdbx_strand_id
1 'polypeptide(L)'
;MLKHKKKIMISVIAILVSGIAIVGGYYGMGYNYAKKNENYTEKQVREISLAHTNGEIMNVKKEFELEDDSLTQSTFEYEVEIKTPENLLNVLKVSARTGVIEIDNED
;
A
#
# COMPACT_ATOMS: atom_id res chain seq x y z
N MET A 1 -4.20 38.80 31.02
CA MET A 1 -4.59 38.52 29.62
C MET A 1 -3.52 37.77 28.82
N LEU A 2 -2.28 38.26 28.73
CA LEU A 2 -1.17 37.62 27.97
C LEU A 2 -0.85 36.18 28.38
N LYS A 3 -0.84 35.87 29.69
CA LYS A 3 -0.58 34.50 30.20
C LYS A 3 -1.63 33.48 29.76
N HIS A 4 -2.91 33.87 29.70
CA HIS A 4 -3.99 33.00 29.22
C HIS A 4 -3.89 32.77 27.71
N LYS A 5 -3.60 33.82 26.93
CA LYS A 5 -3.36 33.69 25.48
C LYS A 5 -2.20 32.75 25.16
N LYS A 6 -1.10 32.83 25.92
CA LYS A 6 0.06 31.93 25.77
C LYS A 6 -0.28 30.46 26.10
N LYS A 7 -1.09 30.22 27.15
CA LYS A 7 -1.57 28.87 27.50
C LYS A 7 -2.47 28.28 26.41
N ILE A 8 -3.41 29.06 25.89
CA ILE A 8 -4.30 28.63 24.79
C ILE A 8 -3.48 28.25 23.55
N MET A 9 -2.50 29.07 23.18
CA MET A 9 -1.62 28.80 22.03
C MET A 9 -0.83 27.49 22.19
N ILE A 10 -0.27 27.23 23.38
CA ILE A 10 0.43 25.97 23.67
C ILE A 10 -0.53 24.77 23.57
N SER A 11 -1.74 24.89 24.10
CA SER A 11 -2.75 23.83 24.01
C SER A 11 -3.15 23.52 22.57
N VAL A 12 -3.32 24.53 21.71
CA VAL A 12 -3.64 24.33 20.28
C VAL A 12 -2.49 23.62 19.56
N ILE A 13 -1.24 24.02 19.81
CA ILE A 13 -0.06 23.36 19.23
C ILE A 13 0.03 21.91 19.71
N ALA A 14 -0.21 21.66 21.00
CA ALA A 14 -0.19 20.31 21.54
C ALA A 14 -1.23 19.41 20.87
N ILE A 15 -2.46 19.90 20.67
CA ILE A 15 -3.52 19.15 19.97
C ILE A 15 -3.11 18.84 18.53
N LEU A 16 -2.54 19.82 17.80
CA LEU A 16 -2.06 19.61 16.43
C LEU A 16 -0.97 18.54 16.36
N VAL A 17 0.04 18.61 17.24
CA VAL A 17 1.14 17.64 17.28
C VAL A 17 0.62 16.24 17.66
N SER A 18 -0.28 16.16 18.64
CA SER A 18 -0.91 14.88 19.02
C SER A 18 -1.73 14.29 17.88
N GLY A 19 -2.46 15.12 17.12
CA GLY A 19 -3.21 14.66 15.95
C GLY A 19 -2.30 14.02 14.90
N ILE A 20 -1.21 14.69 14.53
CA ILE A 20 -0.22 14.17 13.57
C ILE A 20 0.41 12.86 14.09
N ALA A 21 0.75 12.79 15.38
CA ALA A 21 1.34 11.60 15.98
C ALA A 21 0.40 10.39 15.94
N ILE A 22 -0.90 10.60 16.15
CA ILE A 22 -1.91 9.52 16.07
C ILE A 22 -1.99 8.99 14.64
N VAL A 23 -2.13 9.87 13.64
CA VAL A 23 -2.22 9.45 12.23
C VAL A 23 -0.93 8.76 11.79
N GLY A 24 0.23 9.34 12.09
CA GLY A 24 1.53 8.75 11.75
C GLY A 24 1.76 7.40 12.44
N GLY A 25 1.35 7.29 13.72
CA GLY A 25 1.39 6.03 14.47
C GLY A 25 0.50 4.95 13.84
N TYR A 26 -0.70 5.32 13.39
CA TYR A 26 -1.64 4.42 12.72
C TYR A 26 -1.06 3.85 11.41
N TYR A 27 -0.61 4.74 10.51
CA TYR A 27 0.04 4.34 9.25
C TYR A 27 1.30 3.50 9.48
N GLY A 28 2.13 3.85 10.47
CA GLY A 28 3.34 3.11 10.79
C GLY A 28 3.06 1.69 11.30
N MET A 29 1.99 1.51 12.09
CA MET A 29 1.55 0.18 12.54
C MET A 29 1.03 -0.65 11.35
N GLY A 30 0.20 -0.07 10.48
CA GLY A 30 -0.28 -0.75 9.27
C GLY A 30 0.87 -1.20 8.36
N TYR A 31 1.85 -0.35 8.12
CA TYR A 31 3.03 -0.69 7.31
C TYR A 31 3.82 -1.87 7.90
N ASN A 32 3.96 -1.93 9.23
CA ASN A 32 4.63 -3.05 9.90
C ASN A 32 3.86 -4.36 9.69
N TYR A 33 2.53 -4.34 9.79
CA TYR A 33 1.71 -5.51 9.48
C TYR A 33 1.77 -5.90 8.01
N ALA A 34 1.72 -4.96 7.07
CA ALA A 34 1.93 -5.24 5.66
C ALA A 34 3.26 -5.95 5.39
N LYS A 35 4.34 -5.51 6.03
CA LYS A 35 5.65 -6.17 5.94
C LYS A 35 5.67 -7.57 6.56
N LYS A 36 4.90 -7.82 7.62
CA LYS A 36 4.74 -9.18 8.18
C LYS A 36 3.88 -10.08 7.29
N ASN A 37 2.95 -9.50 6.56
CA ASN A 37 2.05 -10.20 5.65
C ASN A 37 2.65 -10.41 4.26
N GLU A 38 3.82 -9.83 3.95
CA GLU A 38 4.53 -9.97 2.69
C GLU A 38 5.17 -11.35 2.54
N ASN A 39 4.50 -12.24 1.82
CA ASN A 39 4.96 -13.62 1.59
C ASN A 39 5.61 -13.82 0.21
N TYR A 40 5.37 -12.90 -0.72
CA TYR A 40 5.87 -12.99 -2.10
C TYR A 40 6.81 -11.83 -2.40
N THR A 41 7.99 -12.19 -2.90
CA THR A 41 8.98 -11.22 -3.37
C THR A 41 8.61 -10.70 -4.76
N GLU A 42 9.17 -9.54 -5.14
CA GLU A 42 9.01 -8.99 -6.49
C GLU A 42 9.38 -10.00 -7.59
N LYS A 43 10.42 -10.82 -7.37
CA LYS A 43 10.82 -11.85 -8.33
C LYS A 43 9.71 -12.90 -8.53
N GLN A 44 9.13 -13.40 -7.44
CA GLN A 44 8.05 -14.38 -7.52
C GLN A 44 6.79 -13.77 -8.14
N VAL A 45 6.50 -12.51 -7.84
CA VAL A 45 5.41 -11.76 -8.47
C VAL A 45 5.61 -11.67 -9.98
N ARG A 46 6.83 -11.32 -10.44
CA ARG A 46 7.17 -11.31 -11.88
C ARG A 46 6.93 -12.68 -12.53
N GLU A 47 7.32 -13.76 -11.86
CA GLU A 47 7.10 -15.13 -12.34
C GLU A 47 5.60 -15.47 -12.43
N ILE A 48 4.81 -15.13 -11.41
CA ILE A 48 3.34 -15.32 -11.39
C ILE A 48 2.68 -14.54 -12.53
N SER A 49 3.06 -13.28 -12.70
CA SER A 49 2.52 -12.39 -13.72
C SER A 49 2.80 -12.89 -15.14
N LEU A 50 4.03 -13.33 -15.43
CA LEU A 50 4.40 -13.90 -16.73
C LEU A 50 3.80 -15.27 -16.99
N ALA A 51 3.53 -16.06 -15.94
CA ALA A 51 2.79 -17.31 -16.07
C ALA A 51 1.32 -17.08 -16.44
N HIS A 52 0.73 -15.94 -16.05
CA HIS A 52 -0.64 -15.58 -16.36
C HIS A 52 -0.79 -14.86 -17.71
N THR A 53 0.10 -13.91 -18.01
CA THR A 53 0.06 -13.10 -19.24
C THR A 53 1.40 -13.18 -19.97
N ASN A 54 1.38 -13.72 -21.19
CA ASN A 54 2.55 -13.73 -22.05
C ASN A 54 2.90 -12.31 -22.50
N GLY A 55 4.14 -11.89 -22.32
CA GLY A 55 4.60 -10.56 -22.71
C GLY A 55 5.94 -10.18 -22.07
N GLU A 56 6.26 -8.90 -22.15
CA GLU A 56 7.43 -8.29 -21.53
C GLU A 56 6.99 -7.43 -20.34
N ILE A 57 7.57 -7.67 -19.16
CA ILE A 57 7.31 -6.80 -18.00
C ILE A 57 8.02 -5.46 -18.22
N MET A 58 7.23 -4.40 -18.31
CA MET A 58 7.71 -3.03 -18.47
C MET A 58 8.03 -2.39 -17.12
N ASN A 59 7.18 -2.63 -16.12
CA ASN A 59 7.29 -2.01 -14.80
C ASN A 59 6.71 -2.92 -13.71
N VAL A 60 7.24 -2.79 -12.50
CA VAL A 60 6.69 -3.42 -11.29
C VAL A 60 6.73 -2.39 -10.18
N LYS A 61 5.55 -2.04 -9.66
CA LYS A 61 5.39 -1.09 -8.56
C LYS A 61 4.83 -1.82 -7.36
N LYS A 62 5.38 -1.53 -6.18
CA LYS A 62 4.89 -2.07 -4.91
C LYS A 62 4.15 -0.96 -4.16
N GLU A 63 2.91 -1.21 -3.82
CA GLU A 63 2.02 -0.27 -3.15
C GLU A 63 1.64 -0.78 -1.76
N PHE A 64 1.54 0.15 -0.81
CA PHE A 64 1.10 -0.15 0.54
C PHE A 64 -0.40 0.09 0.65
N GLU A 65 -1.13 -0.96 0.99
CA GLU A 65 -2.57 -0.92 1.21
C GLU A 65 -2.85 -0.93 2.71
N LEU A 66 -3.28 0.22 3.21
CA LEU A 66 -3.69 0.38 4.61
C LEU A 66 -5.15 -0.06 4.75
N GLU A 67 -5.35 -1.22 5.37
CA GLU A 67 -6.70 -1.65 5.79
C GLU A 67 -7.21 -0.80 6.97
N ASP A 68 -8.21 0.04 6.70
CA ASP A 68 -8.79 0.96 7.67
C ASP A 68 -9.61 0.24 8.76
N ASP A 69 -10.27 -0.87 8.43
CA ASP A 69 -11.08 -1.63 9.39
C ASP A 69 -10.22 -2.50 10.33
N SER A 70 -9.02 -2.88 9.88
CA SER A 70 -8.12 -3.74 10.64
C SER A 70 -6.68 -3.65 10.16
N LEU A 71 -5.86 -2.86 10.86
CA LEU A 71 -4.41 -2.74 10.62
C LEU A 71 -3.66 -4.07 10.47
N THR A 72 -4.12 -5.15 11.12
CA THR A 72 -3.46 -6.46 11.03
C THR A 72 -3.60 -7.11 9.64
N GLN A 73 -4.56 -6.64 8.84
CA GLN A 73 -4.82 -7.11 7.48
C GLN A 73 -4.15 -6.22 6.43
N SER A 74 -3.58 -5.07 6.81
CA SER A 74 -2.82 -4.22 5.88
C SER A 74 -1.80 -5.07 5.13
N THR A 75 -1.61 -4.78 3.84
CA THR A 75 -0.83 -5.62 2.93
C THR A 75 -0.03 -4.74 1.97
N PHE A 76 0.85 -5.38 1.20
CA PHE A 76 1.35 -4.79 -0.03
C PHE A 76 0.65 -5.42 -1.23
N GLU A 77 0.49 -4.62 -2.27
CA GLU A 77 0.06 -5.05 -3.60
C GLU A 77 1.17 -4.71 -4.60
N TYR A 78 1.31 -5.54 -5.63
CA TYR A 78 2.19 -5.25 -6.74
C TYR A 78 1.36 -4.96 -7.99
N GLU A 79 1.57 -3.79 -8.58
CA GLU A 79 1.08 -3.46 -9.91
C GLU A 79 2.16 -3.83 -10.93
N VAL A 80 1.84 -4.77 -11.83
CA VAL A 80 2.75 -5.29 -12.86
C VAL A 80 2.24 -4.90 -14.23
N GLU A 81 2.98 -4.04 -14.90
CA GLU A 81 2.71 -3.59 -16.26
C GLU A 81 3.39 -4.53 -17.26
N ILE A 82 2.59 -5.19 -18.10
CA ILE A 82 3.05 -6.16 -19.10
C ILE A 82 2.65 -5.68 -20.48
N LYS A 83 3.64 -5.55 -21.36
CA LYS A 83 3.43 -5.31 -22.78
C LYS A 83 3.23 -6.65 -23.50
N THR A 84 2.06 -6.86 -24.08
CA THR A 84 1.76 -8.09 -24.84
C THR A 84 2.43 -8.07 -26.22
N PRO A 85 2.56 -9.23 -26.90
CA PRO A 85 3.07 -9.31 -28.27
C PRO A 85 2.29 -8.45 -29.28
N GLU A 86 1.01 -8.21 -29.02
CA GLU A 86 0.13 -7.36 -29.82
C GLU A 86 0.33 -5.86 -29.54
N ASN A 87 1.35 -5.50 -28.74
CA ASN A 87 1.65 -4.13 -28.34
C ASN A 87 0.52 -3.48 -27.52
N LEU A 88 -0.18 -4.28 -26.70
CA LEU A 88 -1.15 -3.83 -25.71
C LEU A 88 -0.50 -3.79 -24.31
N LEU A 89 -0.99 -2.90 -23.45
CA LEU A 89 -0.57 -2.81 -22.06
C LEU A 89 -1.61 -3.50 -21.18
N ASN A 90 -1.20 -4.55 -20.49
CA ASN A 90 -1.98 -5.20 -19.43
C ASN A 90 -1.39 -4.82 -18.08
N VAL A 91 -2.25 -4.48 -17.13
CA VAL A 91 -1.87 -4.17 -15.75
C VAL A 91 -2.44 -5.26 -14.86
N LEU A 92 -1.58 -5.98 -14.16
CA LEU A 92 -1.97 -7.01 -13.21
C LEU A 92 -1.71 -6.52 -11.79
N LYS A 93 -2.72 -6.62 -10.93
CA LYS A 93 -2.59 -6.41 -9.49
C LYS A 93 -2.35 -7.74 -8.81
N VAL A 94 -1.25 -7.86 -8.07
CA VAL A 94 -0.84 -9.12 -7.43
C VAL A 94 -0.66 -8.91 -5.93
N SER A 95 -1.43 -9.65 -5.14
CA SER A 95 -1.33 -9.60 -3.68
C SER A 95 0.04 -10.09 -3.20
N ALA A 96 0.79 -9.26 -2.48
CA ALA A 96 2.07 -9.68 -1.89
C ALA A 96 1.88 -10.72 -0.76
N ARG A 97 0.66 -10.87 -0.25
CA ARG A 97 0.31 -11.83 0.81
C ARG A 97 -0.01 -13.21 0.26
N THR A 98 -0.79 -13.27 -0.81
CA THR A 98 -1.35 -14.54 -1.31
C THR A 98 -0.78 -14.96 -2.67
N GLY A 99 -0.23 -14.02 -3.44
CA GLY A 99 0.20 -14.23 -4.82
C GLY A 99 -0.96 -14.29 -5.82
N VAL A 100 -2.20 -14.03 -5.36
CA VAL A 100 -3.38 -13.99 -6.23
C VAL A 100 -3.33 -12.74 -7.10
N ILE A 101 -3.68 -12.92 -8.38
CA ILE A 101 -3.93 -11.82 -9.31
C ILE A 101 -5.37 -11.36 -9.09
N GLU A 102 -5.55 -10.10 -8.72
CA GLU A 102 -6.86 -9.49 -8.61
C GLU A 102 -7.37 -9.14 -10.01
N ILE A 103 -8.54 -9.69 -10.34
CA ILE A 103 -9.22 -9.41 -11.61
C ILE A 103 -10.40 -8.54 -11.24
N ASP A 104 -10.36 -7.27 -11.64
CA ASP A 104 -11.55 -6.41 -11.62
C ASP A 104 -12.57 -7.00 -12.58
N ASN A 105 -13.54 -7.74 -12.03
CA ASN A 105 -14.75 -8.07 -12.75
C ASN A 105 -15.68 -6.86 -12.57
N GLU A 106 -15.78 -6.01 -13.59
CA GLU A 106 -16.91 -5.10 -13.70
C GLU A 106 -18.18 -5.96 -13.90
N ASP A 107 -19.00 -6.09 -12.85
CA ASP A 107 -20.39 -6.60 -12.94
C ASP A 107 -21.32 -5.55 -13.57
#